data_AF-A0A5F9CA62-F1
#
_entry.id   AF-A0A5F9CA62-F1
#
_cell.length_a   1.000
_cell.length_b   1.000
_cell.length_c   1.000
_cell.angle_alpha   90.00
_cell.angle_beta   90.00
_cell.angle_gamma   90.00
#
_symmetry.space_group_name_H-M   'P 1'
#
loop_
_entity.id
_entity.type
_entity.pdbx_description
1 polymer ?
#
loop_
_entity_poly.entity_id
_entity_poly.type
_entity_poly.pdbx_seq_one_letter_code
_entity_poly.pdbx_strand_id
1 'polypeptide(L)'
;MDPGIAARARSLLWVLLPLLGSAFASGPRTLVLLDNLNLRETHSLFFRSLKDRGFELTFKSADDPSLSLIKYGEFLYDNLVIFSPSVEDFGGNINVETISAFIDGGGSVLVAASSDIGDPLRELGSECGIEFDEEKTAVIDHHNYDVSDLGQHTLIVADTENLLKAPTIVGKASLNPILFRGVGMVADPDNPLVLDILTGSSTSYSFFPDKPITQYPHAVGKNTLLIAGLQARNNARVIFSGSLDFFSDAFFNSAVQKATPGAQRYPQTGNYELAVALSRWVFKEEGVLRVGPVSHHRVGETSPPNAYTVTDLVEYSIVIEQLSNGRWVPFDGDDIQLEFVRIDPFVRTFLKRKGGKYSVQFKLPDVYGVFQFKVDYNRLGYTHLYSSTQVGRGPVLGLRGPRSGLPAAGAWHAVPLQVSVRPLQHTQYERFIPSAYPYYASAFSMMVGLFIFSVVFLHMKEKEKSD
;
A
#
# COMPACT_ATOMS: atom_id res chain seq x y z
N MET A 1 -39.65 49.44 44.32
CA MET A 1 -40.32 48.19 44.71
C MET A 1 -41.45 48.01 43.72
N ASP A 2 -41.22 47.19 42.71
CA ASP A 2 -42.24 46.69 41.79
C ASP A 2 -41.74 45.33 41.24
N PRO A 3 -42.63 44.35 40.98
CA PRO A 3 -42.24 42.95 40.87
C PRO A 3 -42.20 42.44 39.43
N GLY A 4 -41.23 41.53 39.18
CA GLY A 4 -41.43 40.29 38.42
C GLY A 4 -41.68 40.37 36.91
N ILE A 5 -40.60 40.31 36.12
CA ILE A 5 -40.63 39.80 34.73
C ILE A 5 -39.81 38.50 34.70
N ALA A 6 -40.50 37.36 34.67
CA ALA A 6 -39.90 36.05 34.43
C ALA A 6 -39.94 35.75 32.92
N ALA A 7 -38.80 35.91 32.24
CA ALA A 7 -38.63 35.48 30.85
C ALA A 7 -38.33 33.97 30.82
N ARG A 8 -39.24 33.19 30.22
CA ARG A 8 -39.03 31.77 29.89
C ARG A 8 -38.04 31.64 28.73
N ALA A 9 -36.79 31.29 29.02
CA ALA A 9 -35.85 30.82 28.02
C ALA A 9 -36.13 29.35 27.70
N ARG A 10 -36.60 29.07 26.47
CA ARG A 10 -36.69 27.71 25.92
C ARG A 10 -35.29 27.30 25.44
N SER A 11 -34.63 26.46 26.21
CA SER A 11 -33.39 25.77 25.81
C SER A 11 -33.71 24.65 24.80
N LEU A 12 -33.40 24.87 23.53
CA LEU A 12 -33.36 23.81 22.51
C LEU A 12 -32.05 23.03 22.68
N LEU A 13 -32.15 21.82 23.21
CA LEU A 13 -31.06 20.85 23.30
C LEU A 13 -30.92 20.18 21.92
N TRP A 14 -29.93 20.60 21.12
CA TRP A 14 -29.54 19.86 19.91
C TRP A 14 -28.76 18.62 20.34
N VAL A 15 -29.43 17.46 20.32
CA VAL A 15 -28.77 16.16 20.45
C VAL A 15 -28.02 15.89 19.15
N LEU A 16 -26.73 16.16 19.14
CA LEU A 16 -25.79 15.67 18.12
C LEU A 16 -25.65 14.15 18.32
N LEU A 17 -26.43 13.37 17.57
CA LEU A 17 -26.19 11.94 17.40
C LEU A 17 -24.85 11.79 16.66
N PRO A 18 -23.87 11.04 17.19
CA PRO A 18 -22.71 10.68 16.39
C PRO A 18 -23.18 9.68 15.33
N LEU A 19 -23.12 10.07 14.06
CA LEU A 19 -23.16 9.10 12.98
C LEU A 19 -21.94 8.19 13.16
N LEU A 20 -22.13 6.97 13.66
CA LEU A 20 -21.18 5.88 13.50
C LEU A 20 -21.20 5.48 12.02
N GLY A 21 -20.55 6.28 11.17
CA GLY A 21 -20.16 5.85 9.84
C GLY A 21 -18.90 5.02 9.97
N SER A 22 -18.96 3.75 9.57
CA SER A 22 -17.77 2.93 9.34
C SER A 22 -16.95 3.61 8.25
N ALA A 23 -15.78 4.16 8.58
CA ALA A 23 -14.91 4.73 7.56
C ALA A 23 -14.19 3.59 6.83
N PHE A 24 -14.71 3.19 5.69
CA PHE A 24 -14.00 2.33 4.75
C PHE A 24 -12.91 3.15 4.02
N ALA A 25 -11.76 2.54 3.73
CA ALA A 25 -10.73 3.21 2.92
C ALA A 25 -11.11 3.30 1.43
N SER A 26 -11.92 2.34 0.94
CA SER A 26 -12.65 2.39 -0.33
C SER A 26 -14.12 2.68 -0.06
N GLY A 27 -14.91 3.17 -1.02
CA GLY A 27 -16.34 3.34 -0.78
C GLY A 27 -17.06 1.98 -0.60
N PRO A 28 -18.27 1.97 0.00
CA PRO A 28 -18.99 0.73 0.30
C PRO A 28 -19.71 0.10 -0.91
N ARG A 29 -19.75 0.79 -2.06
CA ARG A 29 -20.54 0.37 -3.23
C ARG A 29 -19.84 -0.76 -3.96
N THR A 30 -20.46 -1.94 -3.99
CA THR A 30 -19.88 -3.15 -4.55
C THR A 30 -20.79 -3.75 -5.62
N LEU A 31 -20.28 -3.86 -6.85
CA LEU A 31 -20.94 -4.60 -7.92
C LEU A 31 -20.56 -6.09 -7.83
N VAL A 32 -21.56 -6.96 -7.86
CA VAL A 32 -21.39 -8.41 -7.88
C VAL A 32 -21.93 -8.95 -9.20
N LEU A 33 -21.04 -9.48 -10.03
CA LEU A 33 -21.37 -10.19 -11.27
C LEU A 33 -21.50 -11.67 -10.98
N LEU A 34 -22.64 -12.24 -11.35
CA LEU A 34 -22.98 -13.64 -11.17
C LEU A 34 -23.19 -14.31 -12.53
N ASP A 35 -22.78 -15.57 -12.66
CA ASP A 35 -23.14 -16.40 -13.82
C ASP A 35 -24.64 -16.70 -13.82
N ASN A 36 -25.15 -17.08 -12.65
CA ASN A 36 -26.56 -17.32 -12.42
C ASN A 36 -26.99 -16.67 -11.10
N LEU A 37 -28.17 -16.06 -11.09
CA LEU A 37 -28.73 -15.40 -9.90
C LEU A 37 -28.90 -16.35 -8.71
N ASN A 38 -29.03 -17.66 -8.96
CA ASN A 38 -29.08 -18.69 -7.91
C ASN A 38 -27.81 -18.75 -7.05
N LEU A 39 -26.64 -18.29 -7.56
CA LEU A 39 -25.39 -18.24 -6.80
C LEU A 39 -25.50 -17.37 -5.54
N ARG A 40 -26.42 -16.41 -5.53
CA ARG A 40 -26.72 -15.60 -4.35
C ARG A 40 -27.20 -16.44 -3.17
N GLU A 41 -27.95 -17.51 -3.44
CA GLU A 41 -28.48 -18.41 -2.40
C GLU A 41 -27.43 -19.42 -1.95
N THR A 42 -26.58 -19.92 -2.86
CA THR A 42 -25.55 -20.92 -2.53
C THR A 42 -24.30 -20.33 -1.88
N HIS A 43 -24.07 -19.02 -2.00
CA HIS A 43 -22.96 -18.28 -1.39
C HIS A 43 -23.48 -17.24 -0.37
N SER A 44 -24.62 -17.54 0.26
CA SER A 44 -25.35 -16.59 1.09
C SER A 44 -24.56 -16.17 2.32
N LEU A 45 -23.75 -17.05 2.91
CA LEU A 45 -22.93 -16.76 4.09
C LEU A 45 -21.83 -15.74 3.77
N PHE A 46 -21.18 -15.88 2.61
CA PHE A 46 -20.16 -14.93 2.16
C PHE A 46 -20.77 -13.54 1.92
N PHE A 47 -21.85 -13.46 1.14
CA PHE A 47 -22.49 -12.18 0.84
C PHE A 47 -23.14 -11.53 2.07
N ARG A 48 -23.68 -12.34 2.98
CA ARG A 48 -24.17 -11.85 4.27
C ARG A 48 -23.05 -11.26 5.10
N SER A 49 -21.89 -11.91 5.17
CA SER A 49 -20.70 -11.41 5.87
C SER A 49 -20.26 -10.04 5.34
N LEU A 50 -20.27 -9.84 4.01
CA LEU A 50 -20.00 -8.53 3.38
C LEU A 50 -21.06 -7.48 3.76
N LYS A 51 -22.34 -7.84 3.68
CA LYS A 51 -23.44 -6.92 3.99
C LYS A 51 -23.45 -6.51 5.48
N ASP A 52 -23.17 -7.46 6.38
CA ASP A 52 -23.10 -7.24 7.82
C ASP A 52 -21.94 -6.30 8.20
N ARG A 53 -20.88 -6.24 7.37
CA ARG A 53 -19.80 -5.24 7.52
C ARG A 53 -20.15 -3.86 7.01
N GLY A 54 -21.20 -3.73 6.18
CA GLY A 54 -21.71 -2.44 5.68
C GLY A 54 -21.49 -2.18 4.18
N PHE A 55 -21.13 -3.19 3.40
CA PHE A 55 -21.04 -3.06 1.93
C PHE A 55 -22.42 -3.06 1.27
N GLU A 56 -22.59 -2.20 0.28
CA GLU A 56 -23.79 -2.09 -0.56
C GLU A 56 -23.64 -2.99 -1.77
N LEU A 57 -24.20 -4.20 -1.70
CA LEU A 57 -24.09 -5.20 -2.77
C LEU A 57 -25.19 -5.02 -3.82
N THR A 58 -24.77 -4.80 -5.06
CA THR A 58 -25.64 -4.79 -6.25
C THR A 58 -25.38 -6.03 -7.08
N PHE A 59 -26.35 -6.94 -7.17
CA PHE A 59 -26.24 -8.19 -7.91
C PHE A 59 -26.73 -8.02 -9.35
N LYS A 60 -25.92 -8.44 -10.31
CA LYS A 60 -26.21 -8.39 -11.74
C LYS A 60 -25.74 -9.69 -12.41
N SER A 61 -26.42 -10.07 -13.49
CA SER A 61 -25.94 -11.14 -14.38
C SER A 61 -24.75 -10.62 -15.17
N ALA A 62 -23.72 -11.45 -15.39
CA ALA A 62 -22.49 -11.02 -16.07
C ALA A 62 -22.72 -10.57 -17.52
N ASP A 63 -23.79 -11.03 -18.16
CA ASP A 63 -24.21 -10.74 -19.54
C ASP A 63 -25.23 -9.59 -19.65
N ASP A 64 -25.58 -8.91 -18.55
CA ASP A 64 -26.60 -7.85 -18.56
C ASP A 64 -26.13 -6.63 -19.40
N PRO A 65 -26.86 -6.25 -20.48
CA PRO A 65 -26.46 -5.16 -21.38
C PRO A 65 -26.50 -3.77 -20.73
N SER A 66 -27.11 -3.63 -19.55
CA SER A 66 -27.15 -2.38 -18.78
C SER A 66 -25.91 -2.14 -17.90
N LEU A 67 -24.98 -3.09 -17.87
CA LEU A 67 -23.78 -3.02 -17.05
C LEU A 67 -22.86 -1.87 -17.47
N SER A 68 -22.43 -1.12 -16.45
CA SER A 68 -21.34 -0.14 -16.61
C SER A 68 -20.59 0.13 -15.31
N LEU A 69 -19.27 0.19 -15.42
CA LEU A 69 -18.36 0.55 -14.31
C LEU A 69 -18.06 2.04 -14.29
N ILE A 70 -17.92 2.64 -15.48
CA ILE A 70 -17.55 4.04 -15.67
C ILE A 70 -18.65 4.73 -16.47
N LYS A 71 -19.09 5.90 -15.98
CA LYS A 71 -20.02 6.76 -16.71
C LYS A 71 -19.56 8.20 -16.62
N TYR A 72 -19.38 8.85 -17.77
CA TYR A 72 -18.87 10.23 -17.86
C TYR A 72 -17.55 10.49 -17.11
N GLY A 73 -16.68 9.47 -17.03
CA GLY A 73 -15.39 9.56 -16.34
C GLY A 73 -15.45 9.38 -14.82
N GLU A 74 -16.61 9.01 -14.26
CA GLU A 74 -16.78 8.69 -12.84
C GLU A 74 -17.00 7.19 -12.65
N PHE A 75 -16.35 6.61 -11.64
CA PHE A 75 -16.55 5.22 -11.23
C PHE A 75 -17.84 5.09 -10.42
N LEU A 76 -18.78 4.29 -10.94
CA LEU A 76 -20.09 4.08 -10.31
C LEU A 76 -20.02 3.17 -9.08
N TYR A 77 -19.01 2.30 -9.03
CA TYR A 77 -18.75 1.36 -7.96
C TYR A 77 -17.33 1.54 -7.45
N ASP A 78 -17.07 1.14 -6.21
CA ASP A 78 -15.76 1.24 -5.58
C ASP A 78 -15.07 -0.14 -5.53
N ASN A 79 -15.87 -1.21 -5.52
CA ASN A 79 -15.40 -2.59 -5.49
C ASN A 79 -16.16 -3.45 -6.53
N LEU A 80 -15.48 -4.46 -7.07
CA LEU A 80 -16.02 -5.40 -8.04
C LEU A 80 -15.79 -6.85 -7.57
N VAL A 81 -16.83 -7.66 -7.59
CA VAL A 81 -16.78 -9.11 -7.34
C VAL A 81 -17.27 -9.83 -8.58
N ILE A 82 -16.45 -10.74 -9.11
CA ILE A 82 -16.76 -11.52 -10.32
C ILE A 82 -16.87 -12.99 -9.93
N PHE A 83 -18.10 -13.44 -9.72
CA PHE A 83 -18.49 -14.84 -9.47
C PHE A 83 -19.23 -15.39 -10.69
N SER A 84 -18.60 -15.19 -11.85
CA SER A 84 -19.12 -15.62 -13.15
C SER A 84 -18.03 -16.34 -13.95
N PRO A 85 -17.64 -17.57 -13.54
CA PRO A 85 -16.46 -18.25 -14.10
C PRO A 85 -16.60 -18.55 -15.60
N SER A 86 -17.78 -18.94 -16.06
CA SER A 86 -18.11 -19.37 -17.43
C SER A 86 -18.56 -18.24 -18.36
N VAL A 87 -18.22 -17.00 -18.03
CA VAL A 87 -18.55 -15.85 -18.89
C VAL A 87 -17.65 -15.83 -20.12
N GLU A 88 -18.25 -15.85 -21.31
CA GLU A 88 -17.52 -15.69 -22.57
C GLU A 88 -17.40 -14.21 -22.98
N ASP A 89 -18.42 -13.41 -22.67
CA ASP A 89 -18.47 -11.98 -22.93
C ASP A 89 -19.21 -11.28 -21.80
N PHE A 90 -18.64 -10.18 -21.29
CA PHE A 90 -19.34 -9.33 -20.33
C PHE A 90 -20.37 -8.44 -21.02
N GLY A 91 -21.49 -8.19 -20.35
CA GLY A 91 -22.55 -7.31 -20.83
C GLY A 91 -22.21 -5.82 -20.80
N GLY A 92 -22.89 -5.06 -21.65
CA GLY A 92 -22.85 -3.60 -21.64
C GLY A 92 -21.53 -3.04 -22.15
N ASN A 93 -20.84 -2.23 -21.34
CA ASN A 93 -19.53 -1.66 -21.67
C ASN A 93 -18.39 -2.24 -20.82
N ILE A 94 -18.62 -3.36 -20.13
CA ILE A 94 -17.59 -4.04 -19.37
C ILE A 94 -16.80 -4.92 -20.35
N ASN A 95 -15.49 -4.75 -20.36
CA ASN A 95 -14.52 -5.62 -21.02
C ASN A 95 -13.24 -5.66 -20.17
N VAL A 96 -12.27 -6.48 -20.56
CA VAL A 96 -11.00 -6.63 -19.82
C VAL A 96 -10.30 -5.27 -19.66
N GLU A 97 -10.19 -4.49 -20.73
CA GLU A 97 -9.59 -3.14 -20.70
C GLU A 97 -10.28 -2.20 -19.68
N THR A 98 -11.61 -2.24 -19.59
CA THR A 98 -12.38 -1.42 -18.64
C THR A 98 -12.15 -1.85 -17.20
N ILE A 99 -12.00 -3.15 -16.95
CA ILE A 99 -11.66 -3.68 -15.63
C ILE A 99 -10.21 -3.32 -15.27
N SER A 100 -9.27 -3.40 -16.22
CA SER A 100 -7.89 -2.94 -16.03
C SER A 100 -7.85 -1.44 -15.69
N ALA A 101 -8.59 -0.60 -16.43
CA ALA A 101 -8.73 0.83 -16.13
C ALA A 101 -9.38 1.09 -14.76
N PHE A 102 -10.29 0.22 -14.32
CA PHE A 102 -10.89 0.28 -12.98
C PHE A 102 -9.86 -0.03 -11.88
N ILE A 103 -9.00 -1.03 -12.09
CA ILE A 103 -7.89 -1.36 -11.19
C ILE A 103 -6.87 -0.21 -11.15
N ASP A 104 -6.52 0.38 -12.29
CA ASP A 104 -5.65 1.56 -12.38
C ASP A 104 -6.25 2.79 -11.69
N GLY A 105 -7.58 2.91 -11.72
CA GLY A 105 -8.35 3.91 -10.96
C GLY A 105 -8.35 3.70 -9.44
N GLY A 106 -7.76 2.61 -8.94
CA GLY A 106 -7.68 2.28 -7.52
C GLY A 106 -8.80 1.38 -7.01
N GLY A 107 -9.68 0.91 -7.91
CA GLY A 107 -10.74 -0.06 -7.63
C GLY A 107 -10.17 -1.40 -7.14
N SER A 108 -10.94 -2.11 -6.32
CA SER A 108 -10.53 -3.42 -5.79
C SER A 108 -11.39 -4.51 -6.40
N VAL A 109 -10.77 -5.58 -6.87
CA VAL A 109 -11.44 -6.64 -7.64
C VAL A 109 -11.21 -8.00 -6.97
N LEU A 110 -12.27 -8.80 -6.82
CA LEU A 110 -12.19 -10.19 -6.39
C LEU A 110 -12.80 -11.06 -7.48
N VAL A 111 -11.99 -11.97 -8.04
CA VAL A 111 -12.39 -12.89 -9.10
C VAL A 111 -12.37 -14.31 -8.56
N ALA A 112 -13.43 -15.08 -8.80
CA ALA A 112 -13.45 -16.51 -8.54
C ALA A 112 -13.76 -17.26 -9.84
N ALA A 113 -12.81 -18.11 -10.25
CA ALA A 113 -12.91 -18.97 -11.41
C ALA A 113 -13.40 -20.38 -11.01
N SER A 114 -13.55 -21.26 -12.00
CA SER A 114 -13.81 -22.69 -11.79
C SER A 114 -13.18 -23.47 -12.94
N SER A 115 -13.40 -24.78 -13.02
CA SER A 115 -12.98 -25.56 -14.18
C SER A 115 -13.65 -25.12 -15.49
N ASP A 116 -14.79 -24.44 -15.42
CA ASP A 116 -15.47 -23.85 -16.60
C ASP A 116 -15.04 -22.38 -16.79
N ILE A 117 -13.74 -22.10 -16.76
CA ILE A 117 -13.22 -20.73 -16.89
C ILE A 117 -13.34 -20.22 -18.33
N GLY A 118 -13.99 -19.07 -18.52
CA GLY A 118 -14.09 -18.37 -19.81
C GLY A 118 -12.90 -17.48 -20.13
N ASP A 119 -12.73 -17.16 -21.41
CA ASP A 119 -11.57 -16.42 -21.93
C ASP A 119 -11.36 -15.02 -21.30
N PRO A 120 -12.39 -14.19 -21.04
CA PRO A 120 -12.19 -12.87 -20.41
C PRO A 120 -11.54 -12.92 -19.03
N LEU A 121 -11.80 -13.97 -18.24
CA LEU A 121 -11.17 -14.13 -16.93
C LEU A 121 -9.71 -14.54 -17.04
N ARG A 122 -9.38 -15.37 -18.05
CA ARG A 122 -7.99 -15.76 -18.34
C ARG A 122 -7.18 -14.57 -18.83
N GLU A 123 -7.74 -13.77 -19.73
CA GLU A 123 -7.12 -12.54 -20.24
C GLU A 123 -6.92 -11.52 -19.11
N LEU A 124 -7.93 -11.30 -18.25
CA LEU A 124 -7.81 -10.42 -17.08
C LEU A 124 -6.70 -10.90 -16.10
N GLY A 125 -6.59 -12.21 -15.89
CA GLY A 125 -5.50 -12.79 -15.13
C GLY A 125 -4.14 -12.48 -15.76
N SER A 126 -4.01 -12.69 -17.08
CA SER A 126 -2.79 -12.44 -17.85
C SER A 126 -2.34 -10.97 -17.77
N GLU A 127 -3.27 -10.03 -17.89
CA GLU A 127 -3.02 -8.58 -17.70
C GLU A 127 -2.49 -8.26 -16.28
N CYS A 128 -2.82 -9.09 -15.30
CA CYS A 128 -2.34 -8.98 -13.92
C CYS A 128 -1.07 -9.80 -13.63
N GLY A 129 -0.52 -10.52 -14.61
CA GLY A 129 0.66 -11.38 -14.46
C GLY A 129 0.37 -12.74 -13.79
N ILE A 130 -0.87 -13.22 -13.87
CA ILE A 130 -1.31 -14.52 -13.36
C ILE A 130 -1.93 -15.31 -14.51
N GLU A 131 -1.34 -16.44 -14.86
CA GLU A 131 -1.81 -17.29 -15.95
C GLU A 131 -2.72 -18.39 -15.40
N PHE A 132 -3.99 -18.39 -15.82
CA PHE A 132 -4.90 -19.49 -15.56
C PHE A 132 -4.69 -20.62 -16.57
N ASP A 133 -4.87 -21.86 -16.10
CA ASP A 133 -4.90 -23.04 -16.97
C ASP A 133 -6.12 -23.03 -17.91
N GLU A 134 -6.18 -24.00 -18.83
CA GLU A 134 -7.24 -24.11 -19.85
C GLU A 134 -8.61 -24.46 -19.23
N GLU A 135 -9.69 -24.12 -19.95
CA GLU A 135 -11.04 -24.60 -19.64
C GLU A 135 -11.05 -26.14 -19.53
N LYS A 136 -11.83 -26.70 -18.60
CA LYS A 136 -11.97 -28.14 -18.27
C LYS A 136 -10.75 -28.77 -17.60
N THR A 137 -9.74 -27.98 -17.27
CA THR A 137 -8.69 -28.42 -16.36
C THR A 137 -9.15 -28.28 -14.91
N ALA A 138 -8.56 -29.08 -14.03
CA ALA A 138 -8.74 -28.97 -12.60
C ALA A 138 -7.43 -29.25 -11.89
N VAL A 139 -7.25 -28.69 -10.70
CA VAL A 139 -6.17 -29.11 -9.81
C VAL A 139 -6.50 -30.49 -9.26
N ILE A 140 -5.65 -31.46 -9.57
CA ILE A 140 -5.78 -32.86 -9.19
C ILE A 140 -4.69 -33.18 -8.16
N ASP A 141 -5.07 -33.85 -7.07
CA ASP A 141 -4.10 -34.40 -6.10
C ASP A 141 -4.57 -35.74 -5.55
N HIS A 142 -3.90 -36.81 -5.96
CA HIS A 142 -4.25 -38.16 -5.52
C HIS A 142 -3.80 -38.50 -4.09
N HIS A 143 -3.04 -37.63 -3.41
CA HIS A 143 -2.58 -37.85 -2.03
C HIS A 143 -3.35 -37.04 -1.01
N ASN A 144 -3.84 -35.86 -1.39
CA ASN A 144 -4.52 -34.93 -0.47
C ASN A 144 -5.93 -34.57 -0.96
N TYR A 145 -6.72 -35.56 -1.38
CA TYR A 145 -8.14 -35.36 -1.67
C TYR A 145 -9.02 -35.69 -0.45
N ASP A 146 -10.19 -35.06 -0.39
CA ASP A 146 -11.17 -35.30 0.67
C ASP A 146 -11.95 -36.61 0.44
N VAL A 147 -12.36 -37.28 1.51
CA VAL A 147 -13.20 -38.50 1.43
C VAL A 147 -14.54 -38.30 0.73
N SER A 148 -15.03 -37.06 0.61
CA SER A 148 -16.27 -36.71 -0.09
C SER A 148 -16.08 -36.45 -1.60
N ASP A 149 -14.87 -36.63 -2.13
CA ASP A 149 -14.59 -36.53 -3.56
C ASP A 149 -15.40 -37.55 -4.39
N LEU A 150 -15.71 -37.18 -5.64
CA LEU A 150 -16.53 -37.98 -6.57
C LEU A 150 -15.75 -39.06 -7.33
N GLY A 151 -14.46 -39.26 -7.01
CA GLY A 151 -13.59 -40.29 -7.57
C GLY A 151 -12.58 -39.81 -8.61
N GLN A 152 -12.60 -38.51 -8.96
CA GLN A 152 -11.62 -37.90 -9.88
C GLN A 152 -10.45 -37.24 -9.13
N HIS A 153 -10.48 -37.20 -7.80
CA HIS A 153 -9.49 -36.59 -6.91
C HIS A 153 -9.26 -35.10 -7.20
N THR A 154 -10.36 -34.38 -7.47
CA THR A 154 -10.39 -32.94 -7.81
C THR A 154 -10.81 -32.06 -6.63
N LEU A 155 -11.43 -32.64 -5.59
CA LEU A 155 -11.67 -31.98 -4.32
C LEU A 155 -10.42 -32.09 -3.44
N ILE A 156 -9.57 -31.08 -3.53
CA ILE A 156 -8.29 -31.06 -2.82
C ILE A 156 -8.43 -30.46 -1.42
N VAL A 157 -7.66 -31.03 -0.50
CA VAL A 157 -7.49 -30.54 0.88
C VAL A 157 -6.15 -29.82 0.95
N ALA A 158 -6.19 -28.49 0.89
CA ALA A 158 -5.01 -27.65 1.04
C ALA A 158 -4.68 -27.46 2.52
N ASP A 159 -3.46 -27.85 2.90
CA ASP A 159 -2.97 -27.62 4.26
C ASP A 159 -2.55 -26.17 4.47
N THR A 160 -2.73 -25.68 5.69
CA THR A 160 -2.39 -24.31 6.07
C THR A 160 -0.89 -24.02 6.06
N GLU A 161 -0.04 -25.05 5.90
CA GLU A 161 1.41 -24.88 5.74
C GLU A 161 1.77 -24.21 4.41
N ASN A 162 0.96 -24.42 3.37
CA ASN A 162 1.14 -23.82 2.03
C ASN A 162 0.56 -22.41 1.93
N LEU A 163 0.02 -21.88 3.03
CA LEU A 163 -0.56 -20.55 3.10
C LEU A 163 0.53 -19.50 3.31
N LEU A 164 0.35 -18.34 2.69
CA LEU A 164 1.21 -17.18 2.86
C LEU A 164 1.26 -16.76 4.33
N LYS A 165 2.46 -16.67 4.88
CA LYS A 165 2.71 -16.32 6.29
C LYS A 165 2.60 -14.80 6.50
N ALA A 166 1.43 -14.23 6.21
CA ALA A 166 1.12 -12.81 6.32
C ALA A 166 -0.20 -12.59 7.08
N PRO A 167 -0.16 -12.36 8.41
CA PRO A 167 -1.37 -12.28 9.24
C PRO A 167 -2.36 -11.18 8.83
N THR A 168 -1.88 -10.15 8.12
CA THR A 168 -2.69 -9.06 7.56
C THR A 168 -3.57 -9.51 6.40
N ILE A 169 -3.14 -10.53 5.64
CA ILE A 169 -3.86 -11.07 4.47
C ILE A 169 -4.74 -12.25 4.90
N VAL A 170 -4.15 -13.23 5.59
CA VAL A 170 -4.80 -14.52 5.87
C VAL A 170 -5.45 -14.61 7.25
N GLY A 171 -5.32 -13.56 8.06
CA GLY A 171 -5.82 -13.52 9.43
C GLY A 171 -4.81 -14.03 10.46
N LYS A 172 -5.14 -13.84 11.74
CA LYS A 172 -4.26 -14.16 12.89
C LYS A 172 -4.57 -15.52 13.53
N ALA A 173 -5.73 -16.10 13.22
CA ALA A 173 -6.17 -17.36 13.80
C ALA A 173 -5.49 -18.56 13.12
N SER A 174 -5.27 -19.63 13.86
CA SER A 174 -4.92 -20.92 13.27
C SER A 174 -6.14 -21.46 12.53
N LEU A 175 -5.97 -21.77 11.24
CA LEU A 175 -7.02 -22.29 10.38
C LEU A 175 -7.00 -23.83 10.41
N ASN A 176 -8.17 -24.43 10.20
CA ASN A 176 -8.27 -25.86 9.83
C ASN A 176 -7.90 -26.04 8.34
N PRO A 177 -7.68 -27.28 7.85
CA PRO A 177 -7.49 -27.53 6.43
C PRO A 177 -8.62 -26.96 5.57
N ILE A 178 -8.25 -26.55 4.36
CA ILE A 178 -9.10 -25.81 3.43
C ILE A 178 -9.51 -26.74 2.30
N LEU A 179 -10.79 -26.73 1.94
CA LEU A 179 -11.29 -27.40 0.74
C LEU A 179 -11.23 -26.48 -0.46
N PHE A 180 -10.77 -27.01 -1.58
CA PHE A 180 -10.68 -26.29 -2.84
C PHE A 180 -11.07 -27.22 -3.99
N ARG A 181 -11.78 -26.68 -4.97
CA ARG A 181 -12.10 -27.37 -6.22
C ARG A 181 -12.20 -26.37 -7.35
N GLY A 182 -11.32 -26.46 -8.33
CA GLY A 182 -11.30 -25.54 -9.46
C GLY A 182 -10.02 -25.61 -10.26
N VAL A 183 -9.75 -24.53 -11.00
CA VAL A 183 -8.63 -24.41 -11.94
C VAL A 183 -7.36 -23.96 -11.22
N GLY A 184 -6.21 -24.44 -11.67
CA GLY A 184 -4.90 -24.00 -11.20
C GLY A 184 -4.44 -22.73 -11.93
N MET A 185 -3.59 -21.95 -11.27
CA MET A 185 -2.92 -20.81 -11.91
C MET A 185 -1.42 -20.82 -11.60
N VAL A 186 -0.65 -20.10 -12.41
CA VAL A 186 0.79 -19.87 -12.23
C VAL A 186 1.04 -18.36 -12.26
N ALA A 187 1.90 -17.86 -11.39
CA ALA A 187 2.34 -16.47 -11.43
C ALA A 187 3.63 -16.33 -12.24
N ASP A 188 3.78 -15.19 -12.91
CA ASP A 188 5.06 -14.81 -13.52
C ASP A 188 6.12 -14.55 -12.42
N PRO A 189 7.22 -15.31 -12.35
CA PRO A 189 8.28 -15.11 -11.36
C PRO A 189 8.96 -13.74 -11.44
N ASP A 190 8.89 -13.08 -12.60
CA ASP A 190 9.50 -11.76 -12.81
C ASP A 190 8.62 -10.62 -12.28
N ASN A 191 7.36 -10.89 -11.89
CA ASN A 191 6.45 -9.88 -11.37
C ASN A 191 6.56 -9.75 -9.84
N PRO A 192 7.18 -8.67 -9.31
CA PRO A 192 7.37 -8.51 -7.87
C PRO A 192 6.11 -8.09 -7.10
N LEU A 193 5.00 -7.84 -7.80
CA LEU A 193 3.75 -7.33 -7.22
C LEU A 193 2.74 -8.46 -6.92
N VAL A 194 2.96 -9.66 -7.48
CA VAL A 194 2.11 -10.83 -7.28
C VAL A 194 2.45 -11.49 -5.95
N LEU A 195 1.41 -11.97 -5.28
CA LEU A 195 1.44 -12.62 -3.98
C LEU A 195 0.84 -14.02 -4.08
N ASP A 196 1.64 -15.02 -3.77
CA ASP A 196 1.19 -16.42 -3.72
C ASP A 196 0.49 -16.67 -2.38
N ILE A 197 -0.84 -16.54 -2.34
CA ILE A 197 -1.58 -16.59 -1.07
C ILE A 197 -1.77 -18.02 -0.60
N LEU A 198 -2.22 -18.91 -1.47
CA LEU A 198 -2.39 -20.33 -1.18
C LEU A 198 -1.87 -21.14 -2.35
N THR A 199 -0.86 -21.96 -2.09
CA THR A 199 -0.29 -22.86 -3.09
C THR A 199 -0.76 -24.31 -2.89
N GLY A 200 -0.71 -25.08 -3.97
CA GLY A 200 -0.95 -26.52 -3.97
C GLY A 200 0.10 -27.29 -3.18
N SER A 201 -0.18 -28.56 -2.95
CA SER A 201 0.77 -29.48 -2.33
C SER A 201 1.94 -29.79 -3.28
N SER A 202 2.98 -30.45 -2.78
CA SER A 202 4.06 -30.93 -3.65
C SER A 202 3.63 -32.03 -4.64
N THR A 203 2.44 -32.61 -4.46
CA THR A 203 1.90 -33.71 -5.28
C THR A 203 0.74 -33.28 -6.19
N SER A 204 0.26 -32.05 -6.07
CA SER A 204 -0.80 -31.53 -6.93
C SER A 204 -0.27 -31.17 -8.32
N TYR A 205 -1.11 -31.34 -9.33
CA TYR A 205 -0.86 -30.86 -10.69
C TYR A 205 -2.20 -30.42 -11.32
N SER A 206 -2.15 -29.50 -12.28
CA SER A 206 -3.34 -29.04 -13.01
C SER A 206 -3.35 -29.67 -14.40
N PHE A 207 -4.42 -30.42 -14.72
CA PHE A 207 -4.61 -31.03 -16.05
C PHE A 207 -6.08 -31.41 -16.27
N PHE A 208 -6.40 -31.89 -17.47
CA PHE A 208 -7.70 -32.47 -17.80
C PHE A 208 -7.93 -33.80 -17.05
N PRO A 209 -8.95 -33.92 -16.17
CA PRO A 209 -9.16 -35.12 -15.36
C PRO A 209 -9.40 -36.40 -16.16
N ASP A 210 -10.08 -36.29 -17.31
CA ASP A 210 -10.51 -37.45 -18.11
C ASP A 210 -9.56 -37.80 -19.27
N LYS A 211 -8.44 -37.07 -19.41
CA LYS A 211 -7.48 -37.28 -20.50
C LYS A 211 -6.13 -37.78 -19.97
N PRO A 212 -5.44 -38.68 -20.68
CA PRO A 212 -4.08 -39.05 -20.32
C PRO A 212 -3.14 -37.86 -20.49
N ILE A 213 -2.16 -37.74 -19.59
CA ILE A 213 -1.14 -36.69 -19.65
C ILE A 213 -0.19 -37.00 -20.82
N THR A 214 -0.23 -36.16 -21.86
CA THR A 214 0.63 -36.26 -23.04
C THR A 214 1.70 -35.18 -23.10
N GLN A 215 1.41 -34.01 -22.53
CA GLN A 215 2.28 -32.85 -22.45
C GLN A 215 2.61 -32.54 -20.99
N TYR A 216 3.67 -31.77 -20.77
CA TYR A 216 3.97 -31.28 -19.43
C TYR A 216 2.80 -30.41 -18.94
N PRO A 217 2.17 -30.72 -17.79
CA PRO A 217 1.04 -29.96 -17.29
C PRO A 217 1.43 -28.50 -16.98
N HIS A 218 0.46 -27.59 -17.13
CA HIS A 218 0.70 -26.15 -17.00
C HIS A 218 1.25 -25.79 -15.60
N ALA A 219 0.60 -26.30 -14.55
CA ALA A 219 1.04 -26.15 -13.17
C ALA A 219 1.33 -27.52 -12.54
N VAL A 220 2.52 -27.67 -11.96
CA VAL A 220 2.95 -28.94 -11.31
C VAL A 220 3.62 -28.64 -9.97
N GLY A 221 3.25 -29.43 -8.96
CA GLY A 221 3.78 -29.37 -7.61
C GLY A 221 3.39 -28.08 -6.89
N LYS A 222 4.32 -27.58 -6.08
CA LYS A 222 4.10 -26.42 -5.19
C LYS A 222 3.96 -25.08 -5.92
N ASN A 223 4.37 -25.02 -7.18
CA ASN A 223 4.20 -23.83 -8.02
C ASN A 223 2.75 -23.65 -8.48
N THR A 224 1.90 -24.66 -8.31
CA THR A 224 0.45 -24.53 -8.55
C THR A 224 -0.14 -23.55 -7.55
N LEU A 225 -0.64 -22.42 -8.02
CA LEU A 225 -1.35 -21.45 -7.19
C LEU A 225 -2.85 -21.77 -7.21
N LEU A 226 -3.46 -21.73 -6.03
CA LEU A 226 -4.90 -21.92 -5.85
C LEU A 226 -5.58 -20.57 -5.62
N ILE A 227 -4.91 -19.69 -4.88
CA ILE A 227 -5.31 -18.31 -4.62
C ILE A 227 -4.08 -17.42 -4.80
N ALA A 228 -4.18 -16.46 -5.70
CA ALA A 228 -3.18 -15.44 -5.93
C ALA A 228 -3.74 -14.05 -5.60
N GLY A 229 -2.85 -13.15 -5.19
CA GLY A 229 -3.17 -11.74 -4.98
C GLY A 229 -2.24 -10.85 -5.80
N LEU A 230 -2.71 -9.67 -6.15
CA LEU A 230 -1.90 -8.62 -6.75
C LEU A 230 -2.06 -7.35 -5.91
N GLN A 231 -0.94 -6.74 -5.55
CA GLN A 231 -0.92 -5.39 -5.00
C GLN A 231 -0.27 -4.44 -6.00
N ALA A 232 -1.09 -3.67 -6.71
CA ALA A 232 -0.62 -2.73 -7.72
C ALA A 232 0.10 -1.52 -7.10
N ARG A 233 0.86 -0.78 -7.91
CA ARG A 233 1.64 0.40 -7.46
C ARG A 233 0.78 1.54 -6.92
N ASN A 234 -0.46 1.65 -7.39
CA ASN A 234 -1.47 2.57 -6.87
C ASN A 234 -2.18 2.04 -5.60
N ASN A 235 -1.71 0.91 -5.04
CA ASN A 235 -2.32 0.19 -3.92
C ASN A 235 -3.74 -0.34 -4.19
N ALA A 236 -4.12 -0.57 -5.45
CA ALA A 236 -5.25 -1.42 -5.79
C ALA A 236 -4.94 -2.87 -5.38
N ARG A 237 -5.96 -3.58 -4.89
CA ARG A 237 -5.85 -4.97 -4.44
C ARG A 237 -6.74 -5.83 -5.31
N VAL A 238 -6.16 -6.88 -5.87
CA VAL A 238 -6.88 -7.87 -6.66
C VAL A 238 -6.64 -9.25 -6.07
N ILE A 239 -7.69 -10.04 -5.97
CA ILE A 239 -7.60 -11.46 -5.59
C ILE A 239 -8.14 -12.30 -6.74
N PHE A 240 -7.36 -13.28 -7.15
CA PHE A 240 -7.76 -14.33 -8.08
C PHE A 240 -7.84 -15.63 -7.31
N SER A 241 -9.04 -16.20 -7.23
CA SER A 241 -9.26 -17.54 -6.69
C SER A 241 -9.62 -18.48 -7.83
N GLY A 242 -8.96 -19.63 -7.91
CA GLY A 242 -9.27 -20.63 -8.94
C GLY A 242 -10.55 -21.42 -8.68
N SER A 243 -11.24 -21.18 -7.56
CA SER A 243 -12.42 -21.92 -7.13
C SER A 243 -13.53 -21.00 -6.65
N LEU A 244 -14.66 -21.02 -7.33
CA LEU A 244 -15.91 -20.41 -6.88
C LEU A 244 -16.45 -21.15 -5.65
N ASP A 245 -16.40 -22.49 -5.67
CA ASP A 245 -16.86 -23.35 -4.58
C ASP A 245 -16.14 -23.07 -3.25
N PHE A 246 -14.90 -22.56 -3.28
CA PHE A 246 -14.17 -22.11 -2.10
C PHE A 246 -14.98 -21.11 -1.24
N PHE A 247 -15.81 -20.27 -1.87
CA PHE A 247 -16.67 -19.28 -1.22
C PHE A 247 -18.09 -19.78 -0.94
N SER A 248 -18.39 -21.04 -1.24
CA SER A 248 -19.75 -21.60 -1.13
C SER A 248 -20.14 -21.95 0.31
N ASP A 249 -21.43 -21.88 0.58
CA ASP A 249 -21.99 -22.28 1.87
C ASP A 249 -21.77 -23.78 2.14
N ALA A 250 -21.67 -24.60 1.09
CA ALA A 250 -21.38 -26.02 1.20
C ALA A 250 -20.00 -26.28 1.78
N PHE A 251 -18.96 -25.58 1.29
CA PHE A 251 -17.59 -25.75 1.79
C PHE A 251 -17.38 -25.09 3.15
N PHE A 252 -18.11 -24.02 3.47
CA PHE A 252 -18.04 -23.40 4.80
C PHE A 252 -18.59 -24.27 5.92
N ASN A 253 -19.58 -25.12 5.63
CA ASN A 253 -20.27 -25.96 6.62
C ASN A 253 -19.85 -27.43 6.58
N SER A 254 -18.97 -27.82 5.66
CA SER A 254 -18.51 -29.21 5.56
C SER A 254 -17.47 -29.54 6.63
N ALA A 255 -17.39 -30.83 6.95
CA ALA A 255 -16.23 -31.39 7.63
C ALA A 255 -15.16 -31.73 6.60
N VAL A 256 -13.89 -31.74 7.01
CA VAL A 256 -12.76 -32.10 6.14
C VAL A 256 -11.97 -33.26 6.71
N GLN A 257 -11.69 -34.23 5.86
CA GLN A 257 -10.86 -35.39 6.17
C GLN A 257 -10.19 -35.91 4.89
N LYS A 258 -8.86 -35.91 4.88
CA LYS A 258 -8.10 -36.53 3.79
C LYS A 258 -8.42 -38.02 3.69
N ALA A 259 -8.48 -38.56 2.48
CA ALA A 259 -8.75 -39.98 2.26
C ALA A 259 -7.62 -40.92 2.71
N THR A 260 -6.45 -40.37 3.01
CA THR A 260 -5.29 -41.12 3.52
C THR A 260 -5.62 -41.85 4.83
N PRO A 261 -5.25 -43.15 4.98
CA PRO A 261 -5.55 -43.91 6.19
C PRO A 261 -5.00 -43.23 7.45
N GLY A 262 -5.87 -43.05 8.46
CA GLY A 262 -5.51 -42.45 9.74
C GLY A 262 -5.50 -40.92 9.76
N ALA A 263 -5.90 -40.25 8.67
CA ALA A 263 -6.02 -38.80 8.65
C ALA A 263 -7.07 -38.29 9.65
N GLN A 264 -6.72 -37.21 10.36
CA GLN A 264 -7.61 -36.54 11.31
C GLN A 264 -8.82 -35.92 10.58
N ARG A 265 -10.01 -36.16 11.14
CA ARG A 265 -11.25 -35.50 10.70
C ARG A 265 -11.47 -34.23 11.49
N TYR A 266 -11.63 -33.12 10.79
CA TYR A 266 -11.98 -31.83 11.38
C TYR A 266 -13.48 -31.58 11.20
N PRO A 267 -14.19 -31.12 12.24
CA PRO A 267 -15.64 -30.93 12.18
C PRO A 267 -16.06 -29.77 11.26
N GLN A 268 -15.17 -28.81 11.02
CA GLN A 268 -15.42 -27.62 10.22
C GLN A 268 -14.15 -27.25 9.42
N THR A 269 -14.32 -26.81 8.17
CA THR A 269 -13.22 -26.30 7.34
C THR A 269 -12.72 -24.94 7.81
N GLY A 270 -11.50 -24.58 7.39
CA GLY A 270 -10.96 -23.22 7.58
C GLY A 270 -11.40 -22.22 6.49
N ASN A 271 -12.30 -22.62 5.57
CA ASN A 271 -12.66 -21.82 4.39
C ASN A 271 -13.32 -20.50 4.78
N TYR A 272 -14.23 -20.50 5.76
CA TYR A 272 -14.99 -19.30 6.11
C TYR A 272 -14.09 -18.22 6.72
N GLU A 273 -13.22 -18.57 7.66
CA GLU A 273 -12.32 -17.58 8.26
C GLU A 273 -11.34 -17.01 7.24
N LEU A 274 -10.80 -17.86 6.35
CA LEU A 274 -9.91 -17.41 5.29
C LEU A 274 -10.63 -16.51 4.27
N ALA A 275 -11.81 -16.91 3.78
CA ALA A 275 -12.60 -16.11 2.84
C ALA A 275 -12.93 -14.73 3.41
N VAL A 276 -13.28 -14.66 4.70
CA VAL A 276 -13.50 -13.38 5.39
C VAL A 276 -12.20 -12.57 5.47
N ALA A 277 -11.08 -13.17 5.86
CA ALA A 277 -9.79 -12.48 5.92
C ALA A 277 -9.37 -11.89 4.55
N LEU A 278 -9.49 -12.68 3.48
CA LEU A 278 -9.21 -12.24 2.11
C LEU A 278 -10.12 -11.08 1.70
N SER A 279 -11.43 -11.17 1.99
CA SER A 279 -12.37 -10.10 1.68
C SER A 279 -12.07 -8.80 2.43
N ARG A 280 -11.62 -8.88 3.69
CA ARG A 280 -11.21 -7.71 4.49
C ARG A 280 -9.93 -7.09 3.96
N TRP A 281 -9.00 -7.91 3.49
CA TRP A 281 -7.77 -7.43 2.88
C TRP A 281 -8.06 -6.75 1.53
N VAL A 282 -8.74 -7.42 0.59
CA VAL A 282 -8.98 -6.88 -0.75
C VAL A 282 -9.79 -5.58 -0.74
N PHE A 283 -10.83 -5.47 0.10
CA PHE A 283 -11.66 -4.27 0.19
C PHE A 283 -11.13 -3.20 1.16
N LYS A 284 -9.82 -3.22 1.42
CA LYS A 284 -9.10 -2.18 2.17
C LYS A 284 -9.68 -1.95 3.58
N GLU A 285 -10.12 -3.00 4.26
CA GLU A 285 -10.53 -2.94 5.68
C GLU A 285 -9.34 -3.25 6.62
N GLU A 286 -8.41 -4.10 6.17
CA GLU A 286 -7.22 -4.52 6.93
C GLU A 286 -5.93 -4.14 6.18
N GLY A 287 -4.85 -3.87 6.92
CA GLY A 287 -3.53 -3.59 6.32
C GLY A 287 -3.43 -2.26 5.56
N VAL A 288 -4.29 -1.29 5.85
CA VAL A 288 -4.25 0.03 5.21
C VAL A 288 -3.44 0.99 6.06
N LEU A 289 -2.43 1.60 5.43
CA LEU A 289 -1.61 2.64 6.06
C LEU A 289 -1.79 3.97 5.33
N ARG A 290 -1.62 5.07 6.06
CA ARG A 290 -1.60 6.42 5.51
C ARG A 290 -0.47 7.24 6.12
N VAL A 291 0.15 8.06 5.28
CA VAL A 291 1.10 9.10 5.71
C VAL A 291 0.32 10.35 6.10
N GLY A 292 0.51 10.79 7.34
CA GLY A 292 0.01 12.06 7.85
C GLY A 292 1.02 13.21 7.61
N PRO A 293 0.94 14.29 8.40
CA PRO A 293 1.85 15.41 8.26
C PRO A 293 3.31 15.02 8.47
N VAL A 294 4.19 15.56 7.63
CA VAL A 294 5.65 15.47 7.74
C VAL A 294 6.18 16.83 8.19
N SER A 295 7.19 16.83 9.06
CA SER A 295 7.91 18.04 9.44
C SER A 295 9.41 17.79 9.54
N HIS A 296 10.18 18.81 9.19
CA HIS A 296 11.64 18.79 9.34
C HIS A 296 12.13 20.19 9.70
N HIS A 297 13.12 20.28 10.59
CA HIS A 297 13.70 21.56 11.02
C HIS A 297 15.08 21.32 11.63
N ARG A 298 15.84 22.39 11.86
CA ARG A 298 17.06 22.30 12.67
C ARG A 298 16.70 21.94 14.11
N VAL A 299 17.59 21.22 14.78
CA VAL A 299 17.40 20.91 16.21
C VAL A 299 17.42 22.22 17.01
N GLY A 300 16.38 22.44 17.82
CA GLY A 300 16.18 23.68 18.58
C GLY A 300 15.32 24.74 17.87
N GLU A 301 15.02 24.57 16.59
CA GLU A 301 14.06 25.38 15.84
C GLU A 301 12.72 24.63 15.69
N THR A 302 11.65 25.35 15.31
CA THR A 302 10.30 24.76 15.12
C THR A 302 9.82 24.82 13.67
N SER A 303 10.40 25.70 12.85
CA SER A 303 10.04 25.90 11.45
C SER A 303 11.15 25.39 10.52
N PRO A 304 10.82 24.83 9.35
CA PRO A 304 11.82 24.47 8.35
C PRO A 304 12.54 25.73 7.82
N PRO A 305 13.88 25.80 7.81
CA PRO A 305 14.62 26.85 7.10
C PRO A 305 14.48 26.69 5.59
N ASN A 306 14.68 27.79 4.86
CA ASN A 306 14.67 27.78 3.38
C ASN A 306 15.82 26.95 2.78
N ALA A 307 16.99 26.95 3.44
CA ALA A 307 18.13 26.12 3.07
C ALA A 307 18.90 25.74 4.34
N TYR A 308 19.29 24.47 4.41
CA TYR A 308 20.16 23.96 5.47
C TYR A 308 21.63 24.20 5.12
N THR A 309 22.50 24.27 6.11
CA THR A 309 23.94 24.27 5.89
C THR A 309 24.49 22.84 5.96
N VAL A 310 25.59 22.58 5.26
CA VAL A 310 26.37 21.34 5.44
C VAL A 310 26.64 21.15 6.93
N THR A 311 26.67 19.89 7.39
CA THR A 311 26.89 19.55 8.82
C THR A 311 25.84 20.01 9.82
N ASP A 312 24.72 20.62 9.40
CA ASP A 312 23.63 20.97 10.31
C ASP A 312 23.04 19.73 11.00
N LEU A 313 22.65 19.87 12.26
CA LEU A 313 21.86 18.88 12.98
C LEU A 313 20.37 19.09 12.67
N VAL A 314 19.73 18.09 12.08
CA VAL A 314 18.34 18.17 11.59
C VAL A 314 17.48 17.12 12.29
N GLU A 315 16.25 17.50 12.63
CA GLU A 315 15.20 16.61 13.08
C GLU A 315 14.19 16.41 11.97
N TYR A 316 13.87 15.15 11.67
CA TYR A 316 12.79 14.75 10.77
C TYR A 316 11.71 14.06 11.58
N SER A 317 10.44 14.35 11.29
CA SER A 317 9.31 13.62 11.87
C SER A 317 8.19 13.36 10.85
N ILE A 318 7.57 12.19 10.95
CA ILE A 318 6.45 11.74 10.11
C ILE A 318 5.38 11.09 10.99
N VAL A 319 4.12 11.37 10.68
CA VAL A 319 2.97 10.67 11.27
C VAL A 319 2.58 9.52 10.33
N ILE A 320 2.43 8.31 10.85
CA ILE A 320 1.91 7.16 10.10
C ILE A 320 0.73 6.59 10.88
N GLU A 321 -0.38 6.43 10.18
CA GLU A 321 -1.64 5.94 10.74
C GLU A 321 -2.04 4.64 10.04
N GLN A 322 -2.63 3.73 10.80
CA GLN A 322 -3.23 2.50 10.31
C GLN A 322 -4.74 2.58 10.46
N LEU A 323 -5.47 2.10 9.45
CA LEU A 323 -6.91 1.90 9.58
C LEU A 323 -7.19 0.65 10.40
N SER A 324 -7.90 0.80 11.52
CA SER A 324 -8.38 -0.30 12.34
C SER A 324 -9.84 -0.07 12.71
N ASN A 325 -10.72 -1.00 12.32
CA ASN A 325 -12.17 -0.94 12.60
C ASN A 325 -12.80 0.42 12.20
N GLY A 326 -12.44 0.94 11.03
CA GLY A 326 -12.93 2.21 10.52
C GLY A 326 -12.41 3.46 11.25
N ARG A 327 -11.34 3.34 12.05
CA ARG A 327 -10.68 4.48 12.70
C ARG A 327 -9.20 4.49 12.38
N TRP A 328 -8.67 5.69 12.15
CA TRP A 328 -7.23 5.90 12.00
C TRP A 328 -6.59 5.92 13.37
N VAL A 329 -5.68 4.98 13.61
CA VAL A 329 -4.90 4.85 14.85
C VAL A 329 -3.41 4.97 14.53
N PRO A 330 -2.55 5.40 15.48
CA PRO A 330 -1.11 5.45 15.24
C PRO A 330 -0.56 4.06 14.88
N PHE A 331 0.16 3.96 13.77
CA PHE A 331 0.78 2.72 13.32
C PHE A 331 1.92 2.30 14.26
N ASP A 332 2.10 0.99 14.44
CA ASP A 332 3.17 0.40 15.24
C ASP A 332 4.11 -0.40 14.33
N GLY A 333 5.15 0.28 13.84
CA GLY A 333 6.17 -0.28 12.96
C GLY A 333 7.55 -0.08 13.58
N ASP A 334 8.25 -1.18 13.82
CA ASP A 334 9.57 -1.16 14.46
C ASP A 334 10.72 -0.84 13.49
N ASP A 335 10.49 -1.05 12.19
CA ASP A 335 11.52 -1.14 11.16
C ASP A 335 11.38 -0.08 10.05
N ILE A 336 10.76 1.05 10.38
CA ILE A 336 10.58 2.17 9.45
C ILE A 336 11.90 2.92 9.26
N GLN A 337 12.32 3.09 8.01
CA GLN A 337 13.57 3.74 7.66
C GLN A 337 13.35 5.09 6.97
N LEU A 338 14.23 6.03 7.32
CA LEU A 338 14.42 7.28 6.61
C LEU A 338 15.69 7.19 5.77
N GLU A 339 15.58 7.57 4.50
CA GLU A 339 16.70 7.76 3.60
C GLU A 339 16.87 9.25 3.27
N PHE A 340 18.11 9.74 3.35
CA PHE A 340 18.51 11.05 2.85
C PHE A 340 19.29 10.86 1.55
N VAL A 341 18.66 11.19 0.43
CA VAL A 341 19.08 10.75 -0.91
C VAL A 341 19.36 11.97 -1.79
N ARG A 342 20.30 11.83 -2.74
CA ARG A 342 20.44 12.75 -3.89
C ARG A 342 20.30 11.99 -5.20
N ILE A 343 21.30 11.15 -5.49
CA ILE A 343 21.24 10.11 -6.53
C ILE A 343 21.14 8.78 -5.79
N ASP A 344 22.12 8.55 -4.91
CA ASP A 344 22.18 7.40 -4.00
C ASP A 344 21.90 7.85 -2.54
N PRO A 345 21.52 6.93 -1.64
CA PRO A 345 21.32 7.23 -0.23
C PRO A 345 22.65 7.54 0.48
N PHE A 346 22.75 8.75 1.04
CA PHE A 346 23.91 9.17 1.85
C PHE A 346 23.75 8.77 3.31
N VAL A 347 22.52 8.82 3.82
CA VAL A 347 22.17 8.44 5.18
C VAL A 347 20.94 7.54 5.13
N ARG A 348 20.99 6.41 5.83
CA ARG A 348 19.85 5.52 6.06
C ARG A 348 19.79 5.23 7.56
N THR A 349 18.66 5.56 8.18
CA THR A 349 18.49 5.40 9.64
C THR A 349 17.08 4.94 9.97
N PHE A 350 16.93 4.23 11.09
CA PHE A 350 15.62 3.86 11.61
C PHE A 350 14.96 5.04 12.32
N LEU A 351 13.67 5.24 12.05
CA LEU A 351 12.86 6.22 12.76
C LEU A 351 12.43 5.66 14.11
N LYS A 352 12.50 6.49 15.16
CA LYS A 352 12.09 6.10 16.51
C LYS A 352 10.71 6.68 16.81
N ARG A 353 9.85 5.86 17.41
CA ARG A 353 8.52 6.29 17.83
C ARG A 353 8.63 7.21 19.05
N LYS A 354 8.04 8.40 18.97
CA LYS A 354 7.96 9.39 20.06
C LYS A 354 6.64 10.16 19.97
N GLY A 355 5.74 9.96 20.95
CA GLY A 355 4.49 10.72 21.06
C GLY A 355 3.55 10.59 19.85
N GLY A 356 3.41 9.37 19.29
CA GLY A 356 2.54 9.12 18.12
C GLY A 356 3.14 9.52 16.77
N LYS A 357 4.38 10.01 16.75
CA LYS A 357 5.16 10.30 15.54
C LYS A 357 6.40 9.42 15.46
N TYR A 358 6.92 9.27 14.26
CA TYR A 358 8.22 8.67 14.00
C TYR A 358 9.22 9.79 13.76
N SER A 359 10.27 9.88 14.59
CA SER A 359 11.28 10.93 14.45
C SER A 359 12.70 10.42 14.57
N VAL A 360 13.62 11.15 13.95
CA VAL A 360 15.05 10.92 14.04
C VAL A 360 15.79 12.25 13.97
N GLN A 361 16.89 12.34 14.71
CA GLN A 361 17.83 13.45 14.62
C GLN A 361 19.13 12.93 14.04
N PHE A 362 19.64 13.60 13.01
CA PHE A 362 20.90 13.23 12.37
C PHE A 362 21.60 14.46 11.79
N LYS A 363 22.88 14.28 11.48
CA LYS A 363 23.73 15.33 10.92
C LYS A 363 23.74 15.24 9.40
N LEU A 364 23.57 16.37 8.72
CA LEU A 364 23.66 16.43 7.26
C LEU A 364 25.09 16.15 6.77
N PRO A 365 25.26 15.55 5.58
CA PRO A 365 26.57 15.28 5.00
C PRO A 365 27.32 16.57 4.64
N ASP A 366 28.63 16.45 4.47
CA ASP A 366 29.52 17.55 4.06
C ASP A 366 29.36 17.92 2.57
N VAL A 367 28.72 17.05 1.80
CA VAL A 367 28.44 17.26 0.39
C VAL A 367 27.21 18.15 0.25
N TYR A 368 27.38 19.32 -0.34
CA TYR A 368 26.29 20.24 -0.64
C TYR A 368 25.52 19.82 -1.90
N GLY A 369 24.33 20.39 -2.05
CA GLY A 369 23.47 20.17 -3.20
C GLY A 369 22.02 20.02 -2.78
N VAL A 370 21.28 19.34 -3.63
CA VAL A 370 19.86 19.10 -3.44
C VAL A 370 19.65 17.67 -2.99
N PHE A 371 18.93 17.51 -1.88
CA PHE A 371 18.61 16.21 -1.31
C PHE A 371 17.10 16.04 -1.13
N GLN A 372 16.69 14.80 -0.91
CA GLN A 372 15.33 14.42 -0.56
C GLN A 372 15.32 13.54 0.69
N PHE A 373 14.37 13.80 1.58
CA PHE A 373 13.98 12.84 2.60
C PHE A 373 12.99 11.86 1.98
N LYS A 374 13.36 10.59 1.95
CA LYS A 374 12.55 9.50 1.41
C LYS A 374 12.21 8.53 2.54
N VAL A 375 10.93 8.27 2.72
CA VAL A 375 10.41 7.18 3.57
C VAL A 375 9.65 6.24 2.64
N ASP A 376 10.13 5.01 2.56
CA ASP A 376 9.61 3.96 1.67
C ASP A 376 9.33 2.72 2.51
N TYR A 377 8.04 2.48 2.80
CA TYR A 377 7.60 1.38 3.63
C TYR A 377 6.83 0.38 2.77
N ASN A 378 7.54 -0.66 2.34
CA ASN A 378 6.99 -1.79 1.61
C ASN A 378 7.07 -3.05 2.47
N ARG A 379 5.92 -3.54 2.95
CA ARG A 379 5.81 -4.76 3.75
C ARG A 379 4.64 -5.59 3.27
N LEU A 380 4.83 -6.90 3.29
CA LEU A 380 3.85 -7.87 2.82
C LEU A 380 2.48 -7.68 3.51
N GLY A 381 1.43 -7.49 2.71
CA GLY A 381 0.05 -7.31 3.17
C GLY A 381 -0.32 -5.88 3.60
N TYR A 382 0.65 -4.97 3.72
CA TYR A 382 0.39 -3.56 4.02
C TYR A 382 0.41 -2.70 2.75
N THR A 383 -0.35 -1.60 2.76
CA THR A 383 -0.23 -0.54 1.75
C THR A 383 1.22 -0.09 1.60
N HIS A 384 1.69 0.02 0.36
CA HIS A 384 2.99 0.60 0.05
C HIS A 384 2.94 2.10 0.32
N LEU A 385 3.71 2.54 1.32
CA LEU A 385 3.85 3.96 1.62
C LEU A 385 5.10 4.51 0.97
N TYR A 386 4.92 5.53 0.15
CA TYR A 386 6.01 6.31 -0.40
C TYR A 386 5.79 7.78 -0.07
N SER A 387 6.70 8.34 0.72
CA SER A 387 6.74 9.78 1.01
C SER A 387 8.11 10.32 0.64
N SER A 388 8.13 11.21 -0.35
CA SER A 388 9.27 12.08 -0.62
C SER A 388 8.82 13.51 -0.31
N THR A 389 9.47 14.12 0.68
CA THR A 389 8.91 15.31 1.31
C THR A 389 8.85 16.49 0.35
N GLN A 390 7.70 17.17 0.34
CA GLN A 390 7.39 18.35 -0.46
C GLN A 390 7.39 19.60 0.46
N VAL A 391 8.26 20.60 0.27
CA VAL A 391 8.21 21.87 1.00
C VAL A 391 7.10 22.76 0.43
N GLY A 392 5.92 22.70 1.03
CA GLY A 392 4.82 23.60 0.69
C GLY A 392 5.22 25.07 0.90
N ARG A 393 5.28 25.85 -0.19
CA ARG A 393 5.05 27.29 -0.08
C ARG A 393 3.56 27.47 0.19
N GLY A 394 3.21 28.21 1.25
CA GLY A 394 1.84 28.68 1.49
C GLY A 394 1.27 29.41 0.26
N PRO A 395 -0.05 29.66 0.22
CA PRO A 395 -0.74 30.09 -0.99
C PRO A 395 -0.14 31.38 -1.52
N VAL A 396 0.62 31.28 -2.62
CA VAL A 396 1.03 32.44 -3.39
C VAL A 396 -0.24 32.91 -4.11
N LEU A 397 -0.81 34.01 -3.64
CA LEU A 397 -1.84 34.76 -4.35
C LEU A 397 -1.20 35.28 -5.66
N GLY A 398 -1.24 34.45 -6.70
CA GLY A 398 -0.71 34.73 -8.03
C GLY A 398 -1.79 35.30 -8.93
N LEU A 399 -1.57 36.54 -9.35
CA LEU A 399 -2.34 37.33 -10.31
C LEU A 399 -2.91 36.53 -11.50
N ARG A 400 -4.21 36.74 -11.77
CA ARG A 400 -4.94 36.26 -12.96
C ARG A 400 -4.32 36.82 -14.25
N GLY A 401 -4.06 35.93 -15.21
CA GLY A 401 -4.00 36.21 -16.65
C GLY A 401 -4.73 35.09 -17.41
N PRO A 402 -5.48 35.39 -18.49
CA PRO A 402 -6.50 34.47 -19.00
C PRO A 402 -5.96 33.56 -20.10
N ARG A 403 -6.08 32.23 -19.95
CA ARG A 403 -6.16 31.32 -21.11
C ARG A 403 -7.12 30.17 -20.82
N SER A 404 -8.01 30.01 -21.80
CA SER A 404 -9.07 29.02 -21.99
C SER A 404 -8.53 27.62 -22.29
N GLY A 405 -9.15 26.59 -21.71
CA GLY A 405 -9.01 25.19 -22.14
C GLY A 405 -8.99 24.19 -20.98
N LEU A 406 -10.13 23.54 -20.76
CA LEU A 406 -10.44 22.25 -20.08
C LEU A 406 -9.46 21.67 -19.02
N PRO A 407 -9.93 21.30 -17.80
CA PRO A 407 -9.12 20.61 -16.81
C PRO A 407 -9.03 19.11 -17.13
N ALA A 408 -7.83 18.64 -17.46
CA ALA A 408 -7.52 17.20 -17.44
C ALA A 408 -7.43 16.73 -15.99
N ALA A 409 -8.13 15.64 -15.68
CA ALA A 409 -8.17 15.03 -14.36
C ALA A 409 -6.82 14.42 -13.98
N GLY A 410 -6.16 15.03 -12.98
CA GLY A 410 -5.79 14.30 -11.77
C GLY A 410 -4.66 13.27 -11.79
N ALA A 411 -3.61 13.42 -12.59
CA ALA A 411 -2.31 12.81 -12.28
C ALA A 411 -1.41 13.86 -11.62
N TRP A 412 -1.42 13.93 -10.28
CA TRP A 412 -0.43 14.69 -9.54
C TRP A 412 0.92 13.98 -9.67
N HIS A 413 1.68 14.27 -10.73
CA HIS A 413 3.11 14.07 -10.67
C HIS A 413 3.65 15.00 -9.57
N ALA A 414 3.79 14.44 -8.37
CA ALA A 414 4.44 15.11 -7.25
C ALA A 414 5.89 15.40 -7.69
N VAL A 415 6.18 16.64 -8.07
CA VAL A 415 7.56 17.09 -8.21
C VAL A 415 8.16 16.98 -6.81
N PRO A 416 9.14 16.07 -6.57
CA PRO A 416 9.74 15.91 -5.26
C PRO A 416 10.38 17.23 -4.90
N LEU A 417 9.90 17.86 -3.84
CA LEU A 417 10.30 19.22 -3.52
C LEU A 417 11.55 19.14 -2.65
N GLN A 418 12.55 19.83 -3.15
CA GLN A 418 13.94 19.55 -2.87
C GLN A 418 14.41 20.24 -1.60
N VAL A 419 15.15 19.53 -0.74
CA VAL A 419 15.82 20.10 0.43
C VAL A 419 17.18 20.62 -0.02
N SER A 420 17.36 21.93 0.00
CA SER A 420 18.63 22.55 -0.35
C SER A 420 19.59 22.51 0.83
N VAL A 421 20.74 21.86 0.63
CA VAL A 421 21.89 21.90 1.53
C VAL A 421 22.94 22.78 0.88
N ARG A 422 23.14 23.98 1.43
CA ARG A 422 24.12 24.95 0.94
C ARG A 422 25.46 24.80 1.67
N PRO A 423 26.58 25.15 1.03
CA PRO A 423 27.85 25.31 1.73
C PRO A 423 27.79 26.47 2.75
N LEU A 424 28.82 26.54 3.59
CA LEU A 424 29.00 27.64 4.53
C LEU A 424 29.15 28.98 3.79
N GLN A 425 28.54 30.03 4.32
CA GLN A 425 28.78 31.41 3.87
C GLN A 425 30.12 31.92 4.40
N HIS A 426 30.69 32.95 3.78
CA HIS A 426 31.96 33.55 4.20
C HIS A 426 32.00 34.03 5.67
N THR A 427 30.83 34.29 6.27
CA THR A 427 30.67 34.75 7.66
C THR A 427 30.62 33.60 8.65
N GLN A 428 30.40 32.37 8.18
CA GLN A 428 30.18 31.18 9.00
C GLN A 428 31.46 30.34 9.19
N TYR A 429 32.55 30.67 8.48
CA TYR A 429 33.84 30.05 8.75
C TYR A 429 34.38 30.44 10.12
N GLU A 430 35.05 29.50 10.77
CA GLU A 430 35.74 29.74 12.04
C GLU A 430 36.77 30.86 11.88
N ARG A 431 36.82 31.77 12.86
CA ARG A 431 37.74 32.91 12.90
C ARG A 431 38.58 32.83 14.16
N PHE A 432 39.77 33.43 14.11
CA PHE A 432 40.72 33.43 15.23
C PHE A 432 41.19 32.04 15.63
N ILE A 433 41.55 31.23 14.63
CA ILE A 433 42.03 29.86 14.86
C ILE A 433 43.38 29.88 15.59
N PRO A 434 43.58 29.07 16.66
CA PRO A 434 44.82 29.08 17.44
C PRO A 434 46.09 28.76 16.63
N SER A 435 45.94 27.89 15.62
CA SER A 435 47.03 27.54 14.70
C SER A 435 47.53 28.75 13.90
N ALA A 436 46.70 29.77 13.69
CA ALA A 436 47.05 30.95 12.91
C ALA A 436 47.55 32.14 13.74
N TYR A 437 47.74 32.00 15.05
CA TYR A 437 48.28 33.08 15.89
C TYR A 437 49.60 33.69 15.39
N PRO A 438 50.57 32.93 14.85
CA PRO A 438 51.80 33.51 14.29
C PRO A 438 51.53 34.50 13.15
N TYR A 439 50.54 34.23 12.29
CA TYR A 439 50.19 35.11 11.18
C TYR A 439 49.49 36.38 11.66
N TYR A 440 48.57 36.24 12.63
CA TYR A 440 47.90 37.38 13.24
C TYR A 440 48.91 38.31 13.92
N ALA A 441 49.84 37.76 14.72
CA ALA A 441 50.87 38.52 15.40
C ALA A 441 51.84 39.19 14.41
N SER A 442 52.24 38.51 13.33
CA SER A 442 53.11 39.07 12.29
C SER A 442 52.49 40.31 11.63
N ALA A 443 51.21 40.25 11.25
CA ALA A 443 50.51 41.37 10.63
C ALA A 443 50.47 42.60 11.55
N PHE A 444 50.11 42.42 12.82
CA PHE A 444 50.11 43.51 13.80
C PHE A 444 51.52 44.04 14.09
N SER A 445 52.53 43.17 14.15
CA SER A 445 53.93 43.55 14.31
C SER A 445 54.42 44.44 13.18
N MET A 446 54.08 44.11 11.92
CA MET A 446 54.43 44.96 10.76
C MET A 446 53.74 46.32 10.81
N MET A 447 52.48 46.40 11.25
CA MET A 447 51.78 47.68 11.42
C MET A 447 52.44 48.56 12.49
N VAL A 448 52.79 47.98 13.64
CA VAL A 448 53.51 48.69 14.71
C VAL A 448 54.90 49.12 14.24
N GLY A 449 55.61 48.24 13.53
CA GLY A 449 56.92 48.53 12.96
C GLY A 449 56.87 49.70 11.96
N LEU A 450 55.89 49.71 11.06
CA LEU A 450 55.69 50.81 10.11
C LEU A 450 55.37 52.13 10.83
N PHE A 451 54.55 52.09 11.88
CA PHE A 451 54.22 53.27 12.67
C PHE A 451 55.46 53.85 13.37
N ILE A 452 56.24 53.01 14.06
CA ILE A 452 57.49 53.42 14.72
C ILE A 452 58.49 53.95 13.67
N PHE A 453 58.66 53.23 12.56
CA PHE A 453 59.53 53.64 11.47
C PHE A 453 59.13 55.01 10.92
N SER A 454 57.84 55.26 10.67
CA SER A 454 57.36 56.56 10.18
C SER A 454 57.66 57.69 11.16
N VAL A 455 57.45 57.49 12.46
CA VAL A 455 57.74 58.50 13.48
C VAL A 455 59.24 58.80 13.56
N VAL A 456 60.06 57.75 13.62
CA VAL A 456 61.53 57.87 13.72
C VAL A 456 62.10 58.50 12.45
N PHE A 457 61.67 58.06 11.27
CA PHE A 457 62.15 58.56 9.99
C PHE A 457 61.81 60.04 9.78
N LEU A 458 60.60 60.48 10.16
CA LEU A 458 60.20 61.88 10.04
C LEU A 458 60.88 62.81 11.05
N HIS A 459 61.21 62.33 12.25
CA HIS A 459 61.84 63.13 13.31
C HIS A 459 63.32 62.80 13.51
N MET A 460 63.95 62.13 12.54
CA MET A 460 65.37 61.78 12.63
C MET A 460 66.21 63.04 12.41
N LYS A 461 66.97 63.44 13.44
CA LYS A 461 67.96 64.51 13.31
C LYS A 461 69.23 63.93 12.72
N GLU A 462 69.65 64.40 11.55
CA GLU A 462 70.95 64.00 10.97
C GLU A 462 72.09 64.37 11.93
N LYS A 463 73.04 63.45 12.07
CA LYS A 463 74.25 63.69 12.85
C LYS A 463 75.20 64.51 11.97
N GLU A 464 75.46 65.76 12.35
CA GLU A 464 76.46 66.59 11.68
C GLU A 464 77.79 65.83 11.62
N LYS A 465 78.37 65.76 10.41
CA LYS A 465 79.71 65.22 10.19
C LYS A 465 80.69 66.10 10.98
N SER A 466 81.28 65.54 12.03
CA SER A 466 82.52 66.08 12.57
C SER A 466 83.65 65.68 11.62
N ASP A 467 84.23 66.69 10.96
CA ASP A 467 85.37 66.58 10.04
C ASP A 467 86.57 65.80 10.61
#